data_AF-A0A0Q8VSW2-F1
#
_entry.id   AF-A0A0Q8VSW2-F1
#
_cell.length_a   1.000
_cell.length_b   1.000
_cell.length_c   1.000
_cell.angle_alpha   90.00
_cell.angle_beta   90.00
_cell.angle_gamma   90.00
#
_symmetry.space_group_name_H-M   'P 1'
#
loop_
_entity.id
_entity.type
_entity.pdbx_description
1 polymer ?
#
loop_
_entity_poly.entity_id
_entity_poly.type
_entity_poly.pdbx_seq_one_letter_code
_entity_poly.pdbx_strand_id
1 'polypeptide(L)'
;MTEGAMMRRINGDTFGRWSLRLDAAYCAALGTAVALGAGQIAHGVALPPLVIAASGVAVVVWAGGVLWMLSRLPLRRALGLVMIANVLAAIAVGFISATATAVLIVGAVLAVAIDIALFATSQAIALRALPARG
;
A
#
# COMPACT_ATOMS: atom_id res chain seq x y z
N MET A 1 -35.82 5.13 -10.40
CA MET A 1 -34.62 5.59 -9.66
C MET A 1 -33.72 4.42 -9.23
N THR A 2 -33.60 3.35 -10.03
CA THR A 2 -33.35 2.01 -9.43
C THR A 2 -32.23 1.18 -10.07
N GLU A 3 -31.96 1.25 -11.38
CA GLU A 3 -30.90 0.42 -11.99
C GLU A 3 -29.52 1.08 -11.98
N GLY A 4 -29.42 2.37 -12.34
CA GLY A 4 -28.13 3.08 -12.38
C GLY A 4 -27.47 3.22 -11.00
N ALA A 5 -28.25 3.33 -9.93
CA ALA A 5 -27.75 3.41 -8.56
C ALA A 5 -27.30 2.03 -8.02
N MET A 6 -27.95 0.94 -8.45
CA MET A 6 -27.60 -0.43 -8.05
C MET A 6 -26.34 -0.92 -8.77
N MET A 7 -26.23 -0.73 -10.09
CA MET A 7 -25.01 -1.06 -10.84
C MET A 7 -23.78 -0.30 -10.33
N ARG A 8 -23.93 0.98 -9.99
CA ARG A 8 -22.83 1.80 -9.46
C ARG A 8 -22.40 1.36 -8.05
N ARG A 9 -23.34 0.87 -7.21
CA ARG A 9 -23.05 0.30 -5.88
C ARG A 9 -22.19 -0.96 -5.96
N ILE A 10 -22.59 -1.93 -6.79
CA ILE A 10 -21.89 -3.21 -6.94
C ILE A 10 -20.44 -2.97 -7.41
N ASN A 11 -20.24 -1.98 -8.29
CA ASN A 11 -18.91 -1.63 -8.77
C ASN A 11 -18.02 -1.02 -7.68
N GLY A 12 -18.53 -0.12 -6.83
CA GLY A 12 -17.74 0.54 -5.78
C GLY A 12 -17.26 -0.42 -4.68
N ASP A 13 -18.15 -1.29 -4.18
CA ASP A 13 -17.80 -2.27 -3.16
C ASP A 13 -16.82 -3.33 -3.68
N THR A 14 -17.05 -3.84 -4.89
CA THR A 14 -16.17 -4.85 -5.51
C THR A 14 -14.80 -4.27 -5.82
N PHE A 15 -14.76 -3.05 -6.37
CA PHE A 15 -13.52 -2.33 -6.65
C PHE A 15 -12.71 -2.07 -5.37
N GLY A 16 -13.37 -1.61 -4.30
CA GLY A 16 -12.70 -1.36 -3.02
C GLY A 16 -12.08 -2.62 -2.41
N ARG A 17 -12.79 -3.76 -2.46
CA ARG A 17 -12.23 -5.04 -1.98
C ARG A 17 -11.07 -5.53 -2.84
N TRP A 18 -11.18 -5.40 -4.16
CA TRP A 18 -10.11 -5.78 -5.08
C TRP A 18 -8.86 -4.90 -4.90
N SER A 19 -9.03 -3.58 -4.76
CA SER A 19 -7.95 -2.64 -4.45
C SER A 19 -7.20 -3.06 -3.18
N LEU A 20 -7.91 -3.35 -2.09
CA LEU A 20 -7.28 -3.80 -0.84
C LEU A 20 -6.59 -5.17 -0.94
N ARG A 21 -7.12 -6.09 -1.75
CA ARG A 21 -6.49 -7.41 -1.97
C ARG A 21 -5.22 -7.29 -2.80
N LEU A 22 -5.22 -6.45 -3.84
CA LEU A 22 -4.04 -6.19 -4.67
C LEU A 22 -2.98 -5.45 -3.86
N ASP A 23 -3.38 -4.46 -3.07
CA ASP A 23 -2.49 -3.75 -2.14
C ASP A 23 -1.84 -4.73 -1.16
N ALA A 24 -2.61 -5.58 -0.48
CA ALA A 24 -2.07 -6.59 0.42
C ALA A 24 -1.12 -7.58 -0.30
N ALA A 25 -1.46 -8.04 -1.49
CA ALA A 25 -0.60 -8.93 -2.27
C ALA A 25 0.72 -8.24 -2.68
N TYR A 26 0.65 -6.99 -3.12
CA TYR A 26 1.81 -6.18 -3.47
C TYR A 26 2.69 -5.93 -2.24
N CYS A 27 2.11 -5.52 -1.10
CA CYS A 27 2.82 -5.35 0.15
C CYS A 27 3.51 -6.65 0.60
N ALA A 28 2.81 -7.79 0.53
CA ALA A 28 3.41 -9.08 0.88
C ALA A 28 4.61 -9.41 -0.02
N ALA A 29 4.47 -9.24 -1.33
CA ALA A 29 5.55 -9.50 -2.29
C ALA A 29 6.73 -8.54 -2.10
N LEU A 30 6.47 -7.23 -2.05
CA LEU A 30 7.48 -6.19 -1.85
C LEU A 30 8.17 -6.33 -0.49
N GLY A 31 7.41 -6.49 0.59
CA GLY A 31 7.95 -6.67 1.93
C GLY A 31 8.85 -7.90 2.04
N THR A 32 8.45 -9.01 1.40
CA THR A 32 9.28 -10.22 1.33
C THR A 32 10.57 -9.97 0.53
N ALA A 33 10.47 -9.33 -0.65
CA ALA A 33 11.63 -9.00 -1.46
C ALA A 33 12.61 -8.07 -0.72
N VAL A 34 12.10 -7.06 -0.01
CA VAL A 34 12.89 -6.14 0.81
C VAL A 34 13.55 -6.86 1.98
N ALA A 35 12.81 -7.75 2.67
CA ALA A 35 13.34 -8.49 3.80
C ALA A 35 14.48 -9.45 3.40
N LEU A 36 14.28 -10.20 2.31
CA LEU A 36 15.28 -11.13 1.78
C LEU A 36 16.47 -10.40 1.12
N GLY A 37 16.21 -9.25 0.49
CA GLY A 37 17.20 -8.43 -0.19
C GLY A 37 17.91 -7.40 0.71
N ALA A 38 17.62 -7.37 2.02
CA ALA A 38 18.01 -6.27 2.90
C ALA A 38 19.52 -5.95 2.89
N GLY A 39 20.37 -6.98 2.85
CA GLY A 39 21.82 -6.80 2.76
C GLY A 39 22.27 -6.12 1.47
N GLN A 40 21.67 -6.48 0.33
CA GLN A 40 21.98 -5.83 -0.96
C GLN A 40 21.45 -4.40 -1.01
N ILE A 41 20.23 -4.18 -0.51
CA ILE A 41 19.61 -2.86 -0.47
C ILE A 41 20.44 -1.90 0.40
N ALA A 42 20.98 -2.35 1.54
CA ALA A 42 21.80 -1.55 2.44
C ALA A 42 23.09 -0.99 1.82
N HIS A 43 23.59 -1.57 0.72
CA HIS A 43 24.73 -0.98 -0.01
C HIS A 43 24.30 0.21 -0.88
N GLY A 44 23.03 0.27 -1.26
CA GLY A 44 22.45 1.29 -2.13
C GLY A 44 21.80 2.46 -1.41
N VAL A 45 21.37 2.26 -0.16
CA VAL A 45 20.75 3.28 0.70
C VAL A 45 21.45 3.34 2.04
N ALA A 46 21.60 4.52 2.62
CA ALA A 46 22.31 4.71 3.89
C ALA A 46 21.51 4.26 5.13
N LEU A 47 20.96 3.03 5.10
CA LEU A 47 20.18 2.44 6.17
C LEU A 47 20.81 1.12 6.64
N PRO A 48 20.77 0.80 7.95
CA PRO A 48 21.25 -0.48 8.46
C PRO A 48 20.45 -1.66 7.85
N PRO A 49 21.11 -2.78 7.50
CA PRO A 49 20.43 -3.96 6.94
C PRO A 49 19.29 -4.48 7.84
N LEU A 50 19.47 -4.42 9.17
CA LEU A 50 18.45 -4.85 10.12
C LEU A 50 17.19 -3.99 10.05
N VAL A 51 17.34 -2.68 9.87
CA VAL A 51 16.20 -1.75 9.72
C VAL A 51 15.43 -2.05 8.44
N ILE A 52 16.14 -2.30 7.34
CA ILE A 52 15.53 -2.68 6.05
C ILE A 52 14.78 -4.01 6.19
N ALA A 53 15.43 -5.03 6.77
CA ALA A 53 14.83 -6.34 6.96
C ALA A 53 13.58 -6.29 7.84
N ALA A 54 13.67 -5.60 8.99
CA ALA A 54 12.55 -5.40 9.90
C ALA A 54 11.40 -4.64 9.24
N SER A 55 11.70 -3.64 8.41
CA SER A 55 10.67 -2.90 7.66
C SER A 55 9.96 -3.81 6.66
N GLY A 56 10.71 -4.63 5.91
CA GLY A 56 10.14 -5.62 5.00
C GLY A 56 9.21 -6.60 5.70
N VAL A 57 9.65 -7.17 6.84
CA VAL A 57 8.82 -8.05 7.67
C VAL A 57 7.57 -7.34 8.19
N ALA A 58 7.70 -6.10 8.68
CA ALA A 58 6.57 -5.30 9.13
C ALA A 58 5.53 -5.08 8.03
N VAL A 59 5.96 -4.85 6.77
CA VAL A 59 5.07 -4.74 5.62
C VAL A 59 4.36 -6.06 5.30
N VAL A 60 5.03 -7.21 5.42
CA VAL A 60 4.39 -8.53 5.24
C VAL A 60 3.34 -8.78 6.33
N VAL A 61 3.66 -8.47 7.58
CA VAL A 61 2.69 -8.56 8.70
C VAL A 61 1.51 -7.62 8.46
N TRP A 62 1.77 -6.40 7.98
CA TRP A 62 0.74 -5.44 7.62
C TRP A 62 -0.20 -5.97 6.53
N ALA A 63 0.32 -6.63 5.50
CA ALA A 63 -0.49 -7.26 4.46
C ALA A 63 -1.49 -8.29 5.05
N GLY A 64 -1.04 -9.10 6.01
CA GLY A 64 -1.92 -9.98 6.79
C GLY A 64 -2.98 -9.21 7.58
N GLY A 65 -2.58 -8.08 8.19
CA GLY A 65 -3.48 -7.14 8.85
C GLY A 65 -4.56 -6.57 7.92
N VAL A 66 -4.23 -6.22 6.68
CA VAL A 66 -5.18 -5.74 5.67
C VAL A 66 -6.22 -6.81 5.33
N LEU A 67 -5.79 -8.06 5.11
CA LEU A 67 -6.71 -9.17 4.84
C LEU A 67 -7.60 -9.47 6.04
N TRP A 68 -7.06 -9.38 7.26
CA TRP A 68 -7.86 -9.49 8.48
C TRP A 68 -8.88 -8.36 8.59
N MET A 69 -8.49 -7.10 8.35
CA MET A 69 -9.39 -5.94 8.35
C MET A 69 -10.53 -6.11 7.34
N LEU A 70 -10.24 -6.62 6.14
CA LEU A 70 -11.25 -6.92 5.14
C LEU A 70 -12.32 -7.93 5.61
N SER A 71 -11.97 -8.81 6.56
CA SER A 71 -12.89 -9.81 7.12
C SER A 71 -13.65 -9.32 8.36
N ARG A 72 -13.15 -8.29 9.06
CA ARG A 72 -13.66 -7.86 10.38
C ARG A 72 -14.25 -6.44 10.40
N LEU A 73 -13.80 -5.56 9.52
CA LEU A 73 -14.17 -4.15 9.52
C LEU A 73 -15.11 -3.81 8.35
N PRO A 74 -15.95 -2.77 8.50
CA PRO A 74 -16.68 -2.23 7.36
C PRO A 74 -15.70 -1.68 6.32
N LEU A 75 -15.96 -1.95 5.04
CA LEU A 75 -15.07 -1.64 3.92
C LEU A 75 -14.59 -0.17 3.91
N ARG A 76 -15.48 0.77 4.26
CA ARG A 76 -15.15 2.20 4.38
C ARG A 76 -14.03 2.48 5.38
N ARG A 77 -14.02 1.81 6.54
CA ARG A 77 -12.97 1.98 7.56
C ARG A 77 -11.66 1.32 7.12
N ALA A 78 -11.73 0.12 6.56
CA ALA A 78 -10.56 -0.58 6.05
C ALA A 78 -9.86 0.24 4.96
N LEU A 79 -10.61 0.72 3.96
CA LEU A 79 -10.08 1.60 2.90
C LEU A 79 -9.45 2.88 3.47
N GLY A 80 -10.10 3.53 4.43
CA GLY A 80 -9.57 4.75 5.05
C GLY A 80 -8.25 4.54 5.79
N LEU A 81 -8.15 3.48 6.59
CA LEU A 81 -6.94 3.15 7.35
C LEU A 81 -5.77 2.81 6.43
N VAL A 82 -6.01 1.96 5.42
CA VAL A 82 -4.97 1.57 4.46
C VAL A 82 -4.53 2.75 3.59
N MET A 83 -5.46 3.62 3.17
CA MET A 83 -5.13 4.83 2.44
C MET A 83 -4.20 5.76 3.24
N ILE A 84 -4.50 6.00 4.52
CA ILE A 84 -3.63 6.82 5.37
C ILE A 84 -2.26 6.16 5.52
N ALA A 85 -2.21 4.85 5.78
CA ALA A 85 -0.97 4.11 5.90
C ALA A 85 -0.13 4.20 4.62
N ASN A 86 -0.74 4.03 3.44
CA ASN A 86 -0.06 4.12 2.16
C ASN A 86 0.44 5.54 1.86
N VAL A 87 -0.30 6.59 2.20
CA VAL A 87 0.20 7.97 2.09
C VAL A 87 1.45 8.16 2.95
N LEU A 88 1.41 7.74 4.21
CA LEU A 88 2.56 7.85 5.12
C LEU A 88 3.75 7.03 4.62
N ALA A 89 3.51 5.81 4.13
CA ALA A 89 4.54 4.94 3.58
C ALA A 89 5.17 5.54 2.31
N ALA A 90 4.37 6.05 1.38
CA ALA A 90 4.86 6.70 0.16
C ALA A 90 5.75 7.91 0.48
N ILE A 91 5.35 8.72 1.46
CA ILE A 91 6.16 9.85 1.94
C ILE A 91 7.47 9.36 2.55
N ALA A 92 7.41 8.38 3.46
CA ALA A 92 8.60 7.83 4.12
C ALA A 92 9.59 7.23 3.11
N VAL A 93 9.10 6.40 2.17
CA VAL A 93 9.92 5.81 1.09
C VAL A 93 10.48 6.90 0.18
N GLY A 94 9.70 7.93 -0.15
CA GLY A 94 10.17 9.10 -0.89
C GLY A 94 11.33 9.81 -0.19
N PHE A 95 11.30 9.96 1.13
CA PHE A 95 12.44 10.52 1.87
C PHE A 95 13.66 9.59 1.87
N ILE A 96 13.47 8.27 1.88
CA ILE A 96 14.58 7.30 1.78
C ILE A 96 15.33 7.47 0.46
N SER A 97 14.67 7.87 -0.63
CA SER A 97 15.35 8.08 -1.91
C SER A 97 16.45 9.15 -1.84
N ALA A 98 16.35 10.11 -0.91
CA ALA A 98 17.38 11.12 -0.69
C ALA A 98 18.68 10.54 -0.09
N THR A 99 18.61 9.32 0.45
CA THR A 99 19.76 8.61 1.04
C THR A 99 20.42 7.63 0.06
N ALA A 100 19.90 7.52 -1.17
CA ALA A 100 20.40 6.60 -2.17
C ALA A 100 21.71 7.09 -2.80
N THR A 101 22.62 6.16 -3.06
CA THR A 101 23.98 6.47 -3.55
C THR A 101 24.07 6.56 -5.08
N ALA A 102 23.05 6.11 -5.81
CA ALA A 102 23.02 6.11 -7.27
C ALA A 102 21.65 6.52 -7.82
N VAL A 103 21.65 7.21 -8.97
CA VAL A 103 20.42 7.70 -9.64
C VAL A 103 19.44 6.57 -9.97
N LEU A 104 19.94 5.39 -10.36
CA LEU A 104 19.06 4.23 -10.62
C LEU A 104 18.38 3.73 -9.35
N ILE A 105 19.06 3.79 -8.20
CA ILE A 105 18.49 3.41 -6.90
C ILE A 105 17.45 4.46 -6.47
N VAL A 106 17.73 5.75 -6.68
CA VAL A 106 16.73 6.82 -6.49
C VAL A 106 15.49 6.53 -7.33
N GLY A 107 15.66 6.24 -8.62
CA GLY A 107 14.56 5.91 -9.53
C GLY A 107 13.75 4.70 -9.07
N ALA A 108 14.41 3.63 -8.62
CA ALA A 108 13.76 2.44 -8.10
C ALA A 108 12.95 2.72 -6.82
N VAL A 109 13.53 3.46 -5.86
CA VAL A 109 12.84 3.83 -4.61
C VAL A 109 11.66 4.76 -4.89
N LEU A 110 11.81 5.73 -5.79
CA LEU A 110 10.73 6.62 -6.20
C LEU A 110 9.62 5.87 -6.95
N ALA A 111 9.96 4.90 -7.80
CA ALA A 111 8.97 4.05 -8.46
C ALA A 111 8.11 3.30 -7.43
N VAL A 112 8.74 2.72 -6.40
CA VAL A 112 8.01 2.08 -5.28
C VAL A 112 7.14 3.09 -4.54
N ALA A 113 7.64 4.29 -4.24
CA ALA A 113 6.83 5.33 -3.59
C ALA A 113 5.60 5.73 -4.44
N ILE A 114 5.76 5.83 -5.76
CA ILE A 114 4.69 6.13 -6.71
C ILE A 114 3.66 4.99 -6.73
N ASP A 115 4.10 3.72 -6.79
CA ASP A 115 3.19 2.56 -6.74
C ASP A 115 2.31 2.60 -5.48
N ILE A 116 2.92 2.87 -4.32
CA ILE A 116 2.20 3.00 -3.04
C ILE A 116 1.19 4.18 -3.09
N ALA A 117 1.59 5.32 -3.66
CA ALA A 117 0.71 6.48 -3.82
C ALA A 117 -0.45 6.22 -4.79
N LEU A 118 -0.23 5.41 -5.84
CA LEU A 118 -1.28 4.96 -6.76
C LEU A 118 -2.29 4.06 -6.03
N PHE A 119 -1.83 3.16 -5.16
CA PHE A 119 -2.73 2.39 -4.29
C PHE A 119 -3.56 3.29 -3.38
N ALA A 120 -2.94 4.26 -2.69
CA ALA A 120 -3.67 5.24 -1.87
C ALA A 120 -4.71 6.01 -2.69
N THR A 121 -4.37 6.41 -3.92
CA THR A 121 -5.30 7.08 -4.84
C THR A 121 -6.47 6.17 -5.22
N SER A 122 -6.20 4.90 -5.52
CA SER A 122 -7.25 3.92 -5.84
C SER A 122 -8.21 3.72 -4.65
N GLN A 123 -7.68 3.71 -3.42
CA GLN A 123 -8.46 3.57 -2.20
C GLN A 123 -9.29 4.84 -1.93
N ALA A 124 -8.76 6.03 -2.19
CA ALA A 124 -9.49 7.29 -2.12
C ALA A 124 -10.65 7.33 -3.11
N ILE A 125 -10.43 6.87 -4.35
CA ILE A 125 -11.47 6.76 -5.39
C ILE A 125 -12.54 5.75 -4.95
N ALA A 126 -12.14 4.58 -4.46
CA ALA A 126 -13.07 3.57 -3.93
C ALA A 126 -13.92 4.14 -2.78
N LEU A 127 -13.30 4.85 -1.84
CA LEU A 127 -13.98 5.45 -0.69
C LEU A 127 -15.02 6.50 -1.09
N ARG A 128 -14.72 7.31 -2.12
CA ARG A 128 -15.65 8.29 -2.71
C ARG A 128 -16.80 7.63 -3.47
N ALA A 129 -16.57 6.44 -4.04
CA ALA A 129 -17.60 5.66 -4.72
C ALA A 129 -18.55 4.94 -3.75
N LEU A 130 -18.19 4.79 -2.46
CA LEU A 130 -19.06 4.22 -1.45
C LEU A 130 -20.16 5.21 -1.02
N PRO A 131 -21.41 4.74 -0.83
CA PRO A 131 -22.50 5.58 -0.31
C PRO A 131 -22.13 6.26 1.02
N ALA A 132 -22.62 7.48 1.23
CA ALA A 132 -22.36 8.27 2.45
C ALA A 132 -23.06 7.74 3.71
N ARG A 133 -23.73 6.58 3.65
CA ARG A 133 -24.48 5.98 4.76
C ARG A 133 -24.20 4.48 4.81
N GLY A 134 -23.40 4.09 5.79
CA GLY A 134 -23.37 2.75 6.38
C GLY A 134 -23.75 2.91 7.84
#